data_AF-A0A529QCW7-F1
#
_entry.id   AF-A0A529QCW7-F1
#
_cell.length_a   1.000
_cell.length_b   1.000
_cell.length_c   1.000
_cell.angle_alpha   90.00
_cell.angle_beta   90.00
_cell.angle_gamma   90.00
#
_symmetry.space_group_name_H-M   'P 1'
#
loop_
_entity.id
_entity.type
_entity.pdbx_description
1 polymer ?
#
loop_
_entity_poly.entity_id
_entity_poly.type
_entity_poly.pdbx_seq_one_letter_code
_entity_poly.pdbx_strand_id
1 'polypeptide(L)'
;MEGPRCHGGDRAIQIVVLALKKYGAPVYVRHEIVHNRYVVEGLQSLGAVFIEELSEIPPEHRQSPVVFSAHGVPKSVPADAEARNLFYLDATCPLVSKVHKQAMRHQRLGRH
;
A
#
# COMPACT_ATOMS: atom_id res chain seq x y z
N MET A 1 2.11 35.35 -3.83
CA MET A 1 3.28 34.46 -3.91
C MET A 1 2.98 33.22 -3.10
N GLU A 2 2.52 32.14 -3.73
CA GLU A 2 2.28 30.85 -3.06
C GLU A 2 3.52 29.98 -3.30
N GLY A 3 4.28 29.67 -2.24
CA GLY A 3 5.49 28.88 -2.30
C GLY A 3 5.22 27.41 -2.67
N PRO A 4 6.19 26.70 -3.29
CA PRO A 4 5.99 25.36 -3.81
C PRO A 4 5.80 24.37 -2.66
N ARG A 5 4.59 23.82 -2.53
CA ARG A 5 4.35 22.68 -1.63
C ARG A 5 5.15 21.48 -2.16
N CYS A 6 6.15 21.09 -1.38
CA CYS A 6 7.10 20.00 -1.65
C CYS A 6 6.40 18.65 -1.93
N HIS A 7 6.40 18.26 -3.22
CA HIS A 7 6.52 16.95 -3.92
C HIS A 7 6.66 15.59 -3.18
N GLY A 8 6.36 15.49 -1.87
CA GLY A 8 6.36 14.22 -1.12
C GLY A 8 4.99 13.53 -1.13
N GLY A 9 3.93 14.29 -0.83
CA GLY A 9 2.56 13.78 -0.75
C GLY A 9 2.00 13.31 -2.10
N ASP A 10 2.30 14.02 -3.19
CA ASP A 10 1.80 13.67 -4.53
C ASP A 10 2.29 12.31 -5.00
N ARG A 11 3.52 11.92 -4.65
CA ARG A 11 4.09 10.63 -5.06
C ARG A 11 3.40 9.45 -4.39
N ALA A 12 3.06 9.58 -3.11
CA ALA A 12 2.36 8.51 -2.39
C ALA A 12 0.93 8.32 -2.92
N ILE A 13 0.23 9.42 -3.26
CA ILE A 13 -1.07 9.37 -3.94
C ILE A 13 -0.93 8.66 -5.29
N GLN A 14 0.07 9.05 -6.09
CA GLN A 14 0.31 8.41 -7.39
C GLN A 14 0.59 6.92 -7.26
N ILE A 15 1.34 6.47 -6.23
CA ILE A 15 1.61 5.05 -6.00
C ILE A 15 0.33 4.28 -5.72
N VAL A 16 -0.60 4.82 -4.91
CA VAL A 16 -1.89 4.16 -4.66
C VAL A 16 -2.74 4.12 -5.94
N VAL A 17 -2.81 5.22 -6.68
CA VAL A 17 -3.55 5.25 -7.95
C VAL A 17 -2.96 4.26 -8.96
N LEU A 18 -1.63 4.17 -9.06
CA LEU A 18 -0.96 3.20 -9.93
C LEU A 18 -1.16 1.76 -9.46
N ALA A 19 -1.15 1.52 -8.14
CA ALA A 19 -1.44 0.21 -7.56
C ALA A 19 -2.89 -0.20 -7.87
N LEU A 20 -3.86 0.70 -7.71
CA LEU A 20 -5.26 0.45 -8.06
C LEU A 20 -5.43 0.17 -9.56
N LYS A 21 -4.74 0.93 -10.43
CA LYS A 21 -4.75 0.68 -11.87
C LYS A 21 -4.10 -0.64 -12.28
N LYS A 22 -3.05 -1.07 -11.56
CA LYS A 22 -2.26 -2.26 -11.91
C LYS A 22 -2.83 -3.56 -11.34
N TYR A 23 -3.29 -3.52 -10.09
CA TYR A 23 -3.76 -4.70 -9.36
C TYR A 23 -5.28 -4.77 -9.20
N GLY A 24 -5.99 -3.65 -9.42
CA GLY A 24 -7.42 -3.55 -9.16
C GLY A 24 -7.74 -3.30 -7.69
N ALA A 25 -9.01 -3.05 -7.39
CA ALA A 25 -9.50 -2.92 -6.02
C ALA A 25 -9.77 -4.30 -5.39
N PRO A 26 -9.53 -4.49 -4.07
CA PRO A 26 -9.12 -3.48 -3.09
C PRO A 26 -7.59 -3.34 -2.98
N VAL A 27 -7.13 -2.10 -2.80
CA VAL A 27 -5.74 -1.77 -2.44
C VAL A 27 -5.71 -1.25 -1.01
N TYR A 28 -4.90 -1.86 -0.16
CA TYR A 28 -4.79 -1.45 1.23
C TYR A 28 -3.74 -0.38 1.41
N VAL A 29 -4.02 0.61 2.24
CA VAL A 29 -3.11 1.71 2.53
C VAL A 29 -2.93 1.78 4.03
N ARG A 30 -1.70 1.55 4.50
CA ARG A 30 -1.40 1.63 5.93
C ARG A 30 -1.07 3.07 6.32
N HIS A 31 -1.86 3.59 7.27
CA HIS A 31 -1.77 4.96 7.79
C HIS A 31 -2.09 6.04 6.73
N GLU A 32 -2.57 7.22 7.16
CA GLU A 32 -2.95 8.27 6.21
C GLU A 32 -1.74 8.74 5.38
N ILE A 33 -1.83 8.54 4.06
CA ILE A 33 -0.83 9.02 3.09
C ILE A 33 -0.76 10.55 3.08
N VAL A 34 -1.90 11.20 3.32
CA VAL A 34 -2.02 12.65 3.44
C VAL A 34 -3.11 12.97 4.47
N HIS A 35 -2.88 14.00 5.28
CA HIS A 35 -3.92 14.60 6.13
C HIS A 35 -4.88 15.48 5.31
N ASN A 36 -5.33 14.99 4.15
CA ASN A 36 -6.26 15.70 3.29
C ASN A 36 -7.45 14.79 2.99
N ARG A 37 -8.57 15.08 3.67
CA ARG A 37 -9.82 14.34 3.55
C ARG A 37 -10.31 14.19 2.11
N TYR A 38 -10.19 15.22 1.27
CA TYR A 38 -10.61 15.17 -0.13
C TYR A 38 -9.84 14.13 -0.94
N VAL A 39 -8.56 13.98 -0.65
CA VAL A 39 -7.71 12.97 -1.31
C VAL A 39 -8.06 11.57 -0.80
N VAL A 40 -8.26 11.42 0.51
CA VAL A 40 -8.66 10.15 1.12
C VAL A 40 -9.99 9.67 0.54
N GLU A 41 -11.02 10.53 0.52
CA GLU A 41 -12.33 10.21 -0.05
C GLU A 41 -12.25 9.85 -1.54
N GLY A 42 -11.39 10.55 -2.30
CA GLY A 42 -11.16 10.25 -3.71
C GLY A 42 -10.51 8.87 -3.92
N LEU A 43 -9.51 8.52 -3.10
CA LEU A 43 -8.86 7.21 -3.15
C LEU A 43 -9.80 6.09 -2.69
N GLN A 44 -10.60 6.33 -1.65
CA GLN A 44 -11.63 5.39 -1.19
C GLN A 44 -12.65 5.11 -2.29
N SER A 45 -13.09 6.16 -3.00
CA SER A 45 -14.01 6.02 -4.14
C SER A 45 -13.41 5.21 -5.30
N LEU A 46 -12.09 5.19 -5.44
CA LEU A 46 -11.40 4.37 -6.43
C LEU A 46 -11.17 2.91 -5.95
N GLY A 47 -11.45 2.60 -4.68
CA GLY A 47 -11.27 1.27 -4.10
C GLY A 47 -10.03 1.11 -3.20
N ALA A 48 -9.44 2.23 -2.74
CA ALA A 48 -8.44 2.18 -1.67
C ALA A 48 -9.11 1.95 -0.31
N VAL A 49 -8.51 1.09 0.50
CA VAL A 49 -8.96 0.81 1.87
C VAL A 49 -7.87 1.25 2.82
N PHE A 50 -8.16 2.25 3.63
CA PHE A 50 -7.23 2.75 4.65
C PHE A 50 -7.37 1.89 5.90
N ILE A 51 -6.25 1.38 6.38
CA ILE A 51 -6.14 0.53 7.56
C ILE A 51 -5.09 1.08 8.51
N GLU A 52 -5.29 0.85 9.80
CA GLU A 52 -4.28 1.16 10.81
C GLU A 52 -3.30 0.00 10.97
N GLU A 53 -3.84 -1.23 10.94
CA GLU A 53 -3.09 -2.45 11.18
C GLU A 53 -3.26 -3.49 10.07
N LEU A 54 -2.18 -4.24 9.81
CA LEU A 54 -2.18 -5.31 8.80
C LEU A 54 -3.11 -6.47 9.15
N SER A 55 -3.51 -6.58 10.41
CA SER A 55 -4.50 -7.56 10.87
C SER A 55 -5.92 -7.28 10.39
N GLU A 56 -6.21 -6.05 9.97
CA GLU A 56 -7.52 -5.68 9.43
C GLU A 56 -7.72 -6.21 8.00
N ILE A 57 -6.65 -6.61 7.33
CA ILE A 57 -6.71 -7.20 5.99
C ILE A 57 -7.30 -8.61 6.11
N PRO A 58 -8.45 -8.88 5.47
CA PRO A 58 -9.04 -10.19 5.48
C PRO A 58 -8.09 -11.24 4.88
N PRO A 59 -8.09 -12.48 5.40
CA PRO A 59 -7.32 -13.61 4.85
C PRO A 59 -7.44 -13.79 3.33
N GLU A 60 -8.64 -13.58 2.80
CA GLU A 60 -8.99 -13.66 1.38
C GLU A 60 -8.30 -12.58 0.53
N HIS A 61 -7.96 -11.44 1.13
CA HIS A 61 -7.30 -10.31 0.48
C HIS A 61 -5.80 -10.22 0.81
N ARG A 62 -5.18 -11.30 1.30
CA ARG A 62 -3.72 -11.34 1.53
C ARG A 62 -2.88 -11.11 0.26
N GLN A 63 -3.47 -11.35 -0.90
CA GLN A 63 -2.85 -11.12 -2.21
C GLN A 63 -3.00 -9.66 -2.67
N SER A 64 -3.86 -8.87 -2.01
CA SER A 64 -4.02 -7.46 -2.32
C SER A 64 -2.76 -6.68 -1.93
N PRO A 65 -2.36 -5.69 -2.74
CA PRO A 65 -1.21 -4.85 -2.42
C PRO A 65 -1.50 -3.95 -1.23
N VAL A 66 -0.54 -3.88 -0.33
CA VAL A 66 -0.53 -2.96 0.81
C VAL A 66 0.49 -1.85 0.57
N VAL A 67 0.05 -0.61 0.45
CA VAL A 67 0.94 0.54 0.25
C VAL A 67 1.30 1.16 1.61
N PHE A 68 2.59 1.31 1.88
CA PHE A 68 3.11 2.04 3.03
C PHE A 68 3.42 3.49 2.64
N SER A 69 3.03 4.43 3.50
CA SER A 69 3.20 5.86 3.22
C SER A 69 4.68 6.28 3.27
N ALA A 70 5.01 7.36 2.54
CA ALA A 70 6.36 7.91 2.45
C ALA A 70 6.88 8.53 3.77
N HIS A 71 6.04 8.62 4.80
CA HIS A 71 6.41 9.14 6.13
C HIS A 71 7.22 8.12 6.95
N GLY A 72 7.36 6.89 6.46
CA GLY A 72 8.09 5.82 7.12
C GLY A 72 7.21 5.08 8.11
N VAL A 73 7.31 3.76 8.09
CA VAL A 73 6.64 2.87 9.04
C VAL A 73 7.65 2.28 10.02
N PRO A 74 7.26 1.99 11.27
CA PRO A 74 8.17 1.33 12.20
C PRO A 74 8.62 -0.03 11.64
N LYS A 75 9.84 -0.48 11.95
CA LYS A 75 10.42 -1.74 11.42
C LYS A 75 9.58 -2.99 11.72
N SER A 76 8.74 -2.94 12.76
CA SER A 76 7.77 -3.98 13.08
C SER A 76 6.73 -4.20 11.98
N VAL A 77 6.41 -3.17 11.19
CA VAL A 77 5.41 -3.22 10.12
C VAL A 77 5.80 -4.11 8.96
N PRO A 78 6.94 -3.89 8.27
CA PRO A 78 7.37 -4.80 7.21
C PRO A 78 7.65 -6.20 7.77
N ALA A 79 8.14 -6.33 9.01
CA ALA A 79 8.34 -7.63 9.64
C ALA A 79 7.02 -8.40 9.85
N ASP A 80 5.95 -7.73 10.28
CA ASP A 80 4.62 -8.33 10.42
C ASP A 80 4.00 -8.65 9.05
N ALA A 81 4.20 -7.78 8.05
CA ALA A 81 3.79 -8.05 6.67
C ALA A 81 4.47 -9.31 6.11
N GLU A 82 5.79 -9.43 6.31
CA GLU A 82 6.56 -10.61 5.91
C GLU A 82 6.11 -11.86 6.68
N ALA A 83 5.91 -11.77 7.99
CA ALA A 83 5.42 -12.88 8.81
C ALA A 83 4.04 -13.38 8.34
N ARG A 84 3.20 -12.48 7.82
CA ARG A 84 1.88 -12.77 7.28
C ARG A 84 1.86 -13.15 5.79
N ASN A 85 3.01 -13.15 5.12
CA ASN A 85 3.15 -13.31 3.67
C ASN A 85 2.26 -12.32 2.87
N LEU A 86 2.21 -11.06 3.31
CA LEU A 86 1.48 -10.00 2.62
C LEU A 86 2.33 -9.37 1.52
N PHE A 87 1.67 -9.01 0.41
CA PHE A 87 2.30 -8.23 -0.65
C PHE A 87 2.22 -6.74 -0.31
N TYR A 88 3.37 -6.08 -0.12
CA TYR A 88 3.41 -4.66 0.19
C TYR A 88 4.31 -3.84 -0.75
N LEU A 89 4.00 -2.56 -0.90
CA LEU A 89 4.67 -1.57 -1.73
C LEU A 89 5.10 -0.41 -0.82
N ASP A 90 6.41 -0.17 -0.76
CA ASP A 90 6.97 0.93 0.02
C ASP A 90 7.04 2.21 -0.83
N ALA A 91 6.36 3.28 -0.39
CA ALA A 91 6.36 4.58 -1.08
C ALA A 91 7.44 5.55 -0.58
N THR A 92 8.32 5.13 0.35
CA THR A 92 9.49 5.92 0.75
C THR A 92 10.48 6.06 -0.44
N CYS A 93 11.03 7.25 -0.65
CA CYS A 93 11.79 7.66 -1.85
C CYS A 93 13.09 6.85 -2.15
N PRO A 94 13.70 7.00 -3.36
CA PRO A 94 14.13 5.90 -4.23
C PRO A 94 15.50 5.26 -3.94
N LEU A 95 16.11 5.47 -2.78
CA LEU A 95 17.47 4.95 -2.49
C LEU A 95 17.50 3.62 -1.73
N VAL A 96 16.36 3.15 -1.22
CA VAL A 96 16.29 1.95 -0.39
C VAL A 96 14.95 1.31 -0.67
N SER A 97 14.81 0.05 -1.08
CA SER A 97 15.72 -0.98 -1.53
C SER A 97 14.78 -1.97 -2.19
N LYS A 98 15.17 -2.56 -3.33
CA LYS A 98 14.69 -3.86 -3.78
C LYS A 98 13.18 -4.09 -3.55
N VAL A 99 12.38 -3.70 -4.55
CA VAL A 99 11.15 -4.42 -4.89
C VAL A 99 11.51 -5.90 -4.99
N HIS A 100 11.41 -6.65 -3.90
CA HIS A 100 11.59 -8.10 -3.85
C HIS A 100 10.95 -8.60 -2.54
N LYS A 101 9.72 -9.05 -2.67
CA LYS A 101 9.34 -10.41 -2.30
C LYS A 101 8.07 -10.73 -3.06
N GLN A 102 8.26 -11.19 -4.30
CA GLN A 102 7.32 -12.14 -4.86
C GLN A 102 7.23 -13.29 -3.87
N ALA A 103 6.20 -13.29 -3.03
CA ALA A 103 5.76 -14.51 -2.36
C ALA A 103 5.13 -15.40 -3.44
N MET A 104 5.99 -16.00 -4.26
CA MET A 104 5.68 -17.21 -5.00
C MET A 104 5.34 -18.30 -3.97
N ARG A 105 4.08 -18.39 -3.52
CA ARG A 105 3.46 -19.65 -3.08
C ARG A 105 2.02 -19.46 -2.64
N HIS A 106 1.11 -19.65 -3.58
CA HIS A 106 -0.16 -20.36 -3.36
C HIS A 106 -0.60 -20.80 -4.77
N GLN A 107 -0.18 -21.95 -5.29
CA GLN A 107 -0.73 -23.27 -4.92
C GLN A 107 -2.15 -23.17 -4.35
N ARG A 108 -3.14 -23.06 -5.23
CA ARG A 108 -4.23 -24.04 -5.36
C ARG A 108 -5.07 -23.77 -6.61
N LEU A 109 -4.52 -24.12 -7.77
CA LEU A 109 -5.33 -24.71 -8.83
C LEU A 109 -5.77 -26.10 -8.31
N GLY A 110 -6.79 -26.11 -7.47
CA GLY A 110 -7.57 -27.30 -7.15
C GLY A 110 -8.48 -27.57 -8.33
N ARG A 111 -7.89 -28.04 -9.43
CA ARG A 111 -8.62 -28.58 -10.57
C ARG A 111 -8.04 -29.96 -10.79
N HIS A 112 -8.68 -30.97 -10.19
CA HIS A 112 -8.89 -32.32 -10.70
C HIS A 112 -9.68 -33.12 -9.67
#